data_AF-A0A9E3Y7U7-F1
#
_entry.id   AF-A0A9E3Y7U7-F1
#
_cell.length_a   1.000
_cell.length_b   1.000
_cell.length_c   1.000
_cell.angle_alpha   90.00
_cell.angle_beta   90.00
_cell.angle_gamma   90.00
#
_symmetry.space_group_name_H-M   'P 1'
#
loop_
_entity.id
_entity.type
_entity.pdbx_description
1 polymer ?
#
loop_
_entity_poly.entity_id
_entity_poly.type
_entity_poly.pdbx_seq_one_letter_code
_entity_poly.pdbx_strand_id
1 'polypeptide(L)'
;LRFMERNPDLDLGVPGSLAHFIEKAPRGRYALALMESLARRPTALTVLLLHRLANGAATDEQREQYLDFMDTLRHHPLADADTLCKISCYLDDFDEED
;
A
#
# COMPACT_ATOMS: atom_id res chain seq x y z
N LEU A 1 6.79 0.17 10.90
CA LEU A 1 6.71 -0.58 9.64
C LEU A 1 7.82 -1.62 9.46
N ARG A 2 9.05 -1.39 9.95
CA ARG A 2 10.14 -2.40 9.96
C ARG A 2 9.78 -3.78 10.54
N PHE A 3 8.81 -3.84 11.46
CA PHE A 3 8.28 -5.11 11.96
C PHE A 3 7.55 -5.89 10.85
N MET A 4 6.69 -5.24 10.08
CA MET A 4 5.98 -5.83 8.93
C MET A 4 6.96 -6.20 7.80
N GLU A 5 7.95 -5.35 7.54
CA GLU A 5 9.02 -5.63 6.55
C GLU A 5 9.78 -6.94 6.86
N ARG A 6 9.92 -7.29 8.15
CA ARG A 6 10.64 -8.48 8.62
C ARG A 6 9.76 -9.71 8.77
N ASN A 7 8.43 -9.54 8.78
CA ASN A 7 7.45 -10.60 8.98
C ASN A 7 6.33 -10.48 7.91
N PRO A 8 6.66 -10.65 6.62
CA PRO A 8 5.71 -10.40 5.52
C PRO A 8 4.49 -11.34 5.54
N ASP A 9 4.66 -12.56 6.06
CA ASP A 9 3.62 -13.59 6.08
C ASP A 9 2.75 -13.54 7.35
N LEU A 10 3.01 -12.61 8.25
CA LEU A 10 2.27 -12.50 9.50
C LEU A 10 0.89 -11.89 9.24
N ASP A 11 -0.16 -12.66 9.55
CA ASP A 11 -1.53 -12.15 9.53
C ASP A 11 -1.74 -11.17 10.69
N LEU A 12 -1.92 -9.90 10.36
CA LEU A 12 -2.22 -8.82 11.30
C LEU A 12 -3.72 -8.52 11.40
N GLY A 13 -4.56 -9.46 10.95
CA GLY A 13 -6.02 -9.32 10.96
C GLY A 13 -6.49 -8.27 9.97
N VAL A 14 -5.97 -8.31 8.74
CA VAL A 14 -6.35 -7.38 7.67
C VAL A 14 -7.11 -8.14 6.58
N PRO A 15 -8.36 -7.76 6.24
CA PRO A 15 -9.11 -6.58 6.68
C PRO A 15 -9.56 -6.63 8.16
N GLY A 16 -9.52 -5.48 8.84
CA GLY A 16 -9.87 -5.37 10.26
C GLY A 16 -9.50 -4.03 10.88
N SER A 17 -9.50 -3.95 12.21
CA SER A 17 -9.36 -2.70 12.98
C SER A 17 -8.10 -1.90 12.64
N LEU A 18 -7.01 -2.59 12.27
CA LEU A 18 -5.76 -1.97 11.87
C LEU A 18 -5.89 -1.18 10.56
N ALA A 19 -6.51 -1.78 9.53
CA ALA A 19 -6.74 -1.09 8.26
C ALA A 19 -7.70 0.08 8.43
N HIS A 20 -8.80 -0.10 9.17
CA HIS A 20 -9.76 0.96 9.46
C HIS A 20 -9.11 2.13 10.22
N PHE A 21 -8.21 1.83 11.16
CA PHE A 21 -7.46 2.85 11.87
C PHE A 21 -6.56 3.65 10.92
N ILE A 22 -5.88 2.97 9.99
CA ILE A 22 -4.98 3.59 9.02
C ILE A 22 -5.73 4.50 8.05
N GLU A 23 -6.91 4.10 7.58
CA GLU A 23 -7.78 4.93 6.73
C GLU A 23 -8.13 6.28 7.40
N LYS A 24 -8.26 6.28 8.74
CA LYS A 24 -8.62 7.45 9.57
C LYS A 24 -7.43 8.17 10.19
N ALA A 25 -6.23 7.61 10.15
CA ALA A 25 -5.06 8.19 10.80
C ALA A 25 -4.63 9.49 10.10
N PRO A 26 -4.05 10.47 10.82
CA PRO A 26 -3.51 11.69 10.21
C PRO A 26 -2.44 11.32 9.17
N ARG A 27 -2.79 11.56 7.90
CA ARG A 27 -2.16 10.91 6.74
C ARG A 27 -0.70 11.30 6.53
N GLY A 28 -0.30 12.52 6.90
CA GLY A 28 1.01 13.08 6.53
C GLY A 28 2.21 12.21 6.94
N ARG A 29 2.46 12.06 8.25
CA ARG A 29 3.66 11.33 8.72
C ARG A 29 3.56 9.82 8.52
N TYR A 30 2.35 9.28 8.57
CA TYR A 30 2.11 7.85 8.36
C TYR A 30 2.34 7.44 6.90
N ALA A 31 1.76 8.18 5.94
CA ALA A 31 1.91 7.90 4.51
C ALA A 31 3.38 7.96 4.08
N LEU A 32 4.11 8.99 4.54
CA LEU A 32 5.56 9.08 4.28
C LEU A 32 6.32 7.87 4.81
N ALA A 33 6.07 7.47 6.06
CA ALA A 33 6.71 6.29 6.64
C ALA A 33 6.35 5.00 5.87
N LEU A 34 5.11 4.90 5.36
CA LEU A 34 4.64 3.78 4.54
C LEU A 34 5.35 3.71 3.20
N MET A 35 5.44 4.83 2.49
CA MET A 35 6.18 4.92 1.23
C MET A 35 7.66 4.57 1.42
N GLU A 36 8.28 5.08 2.49
CA GLU A 36 9.66 4.71 2.84
C GLU A 36 9.83 3.21 3.14
N SER A 37 8.82 2.57 3.75
CA SER A 37 8.81 1.12 4.00
C SER A 37 8.73 0.34 2.70
N LEU A 38 7.79 0.71 1.82
CA LEU A 38 7.59 0.09 0.52
C LEU A 38 8.82 0.23 -0.37
N ALA A 39 9.47 1.39 -0.35
CA ALA A 39 10.72 1.63 -1.09
C ALA A 39 11.90 0.78 -0.57
N ARG A 40 11.84 0.27 0.67
CA ARG A 40 12.87 -0.66 1.20
C ARG A 40 12.54 -2.10 0.85
N ARG A 41 11.30 -2.51 1.12
CA ARG A 41 10.81 -3.87 0.88
C ARG A 41 9.29 -3.85 0.85
N PRO A 42 8.68 -3.88 -0.33
CA PRO A 42 7.24 -4.00 -0.44
C PRO A 42 6.83 -5.40 0.03
N THR A 43 5.75 -5.43 0.80
CA THR A 43 5.05 -6.66 1.19
C THR A 43 3.58 -6.51 0.85
N ALA A 44 2.91 -7.62 0.59
CA ALA A 44 1.47 -7.70 0.40
C ALA A 44 0.67 -6.83 1.38
N LEU A 45 1.00 -6.89 2.67
CA LEU A 45 0.34 -6.08 3.69
C LEU A 45 0.60 -4.57 3.48
N THR A 46 1.85 -4.17 3.29
CA THR A 46 2.17 -2.74 3.11
C THR A 46 1.58 -2.16 1.82
N VAL A 47 1.49 -2.97 0.76
CA VAL A 47 0.84 -2.58 -0.50
C VAL A 47 -0.67 -2.40 -0.29
N LEU A 48 -1.31 -3.33 0.43
CA LEU A 48 -2.72 -3.19 0.81
C LEU A 48 -2.96 -1.90 1.62
N LEU A 49 -2.07 -1.55 2.55
CA LEU A 49 -2.17 -0.31 3.30
C LEU A 49 -2.03 0.94 2.42
N LEU A 50 -1.22 0.89 1.37
CA LEU A 50 -1.11 1.98 0.39
C LEU A 50 -2.40 2.09 -0.44
N HIS A 51 -2.95 0.95 -0.89
CA HIS A 51 -4.23 0.91 -1.58
C HIS A 51 -5.36 1.54 -0.72
N ARG A 52 -5.39 1.25 0.59
CA ARG A 52 -6.33 1.90 1.52
C ARG A 52 -6.13 3.41 1.65
N LEU A 53 -4.89 3.90 1.60
CA LEU A 53 -4.62 5.33 1.58
C LEU A 53 -5.08 5.99 0.27
N ALA A 54 -4.95 5.31 -0.87
CA ALA A 54 -5.47 5.76 -2.15
C ALA A 54 -7.00 5.86 -2.15
N ASN A 55 -7.71 4.82 -1.69
CA ASN A 55 -9.17 4.84 -1.54
C ASN A 55 -9.67 5.88 -0.54
N GLY A 56 -8.86 6.16 0.48
CA GLY A 56 -9.18 7.19 1.46
C GLY A 56 -8.81 8.60 1.01
N ALA A 57 -8.05 8.80 -0.07
CA ALA A 57 -7.37 10.06 -0.38
C ALA A 57 -8.30 11.29 -0.33
N ALA A 58 -7.78 12.42 0.12
CA ALA A 58 -8.60 13.63 0.30
C ALA A 58 -8.82 14.39 -1.02
N THR A 59 -7.90 14.22 -1.97
CA THR A 59 -7.95 14.83 -3.30
C THR A 59 -7.50 13.81 -4.34
N ASP A 60 -7.89 14.03 -5.58
CA ASP A 60 -7.52 13.17 -6.70
C ASP A 60 -6.00 13.19 -6.94
N GLU A 61 -5.34 14.34 -6.77
CA GLU A 61 -3.88 14.43 -6.91
C GLU A 61 -3.15 13.58 -5.85
N GLN A 62 -3.69 13.51 -4.64
CA GLN A 62 -3.14 12.65 -3.59
C GLN A 62 -3.37 11.17 -3.91
N ARG A 63 -4.52 10.82 -4.48
CA ARG A 63 -4.82 9.46 -4.94
C ARG A 63 -3.82 9.06 -6.03
N GLU A 64 -3.70 9.88 -7.08
CA GLU A 64 -2.76 9.67 -8.19
C GLU A 64 -1.33 9.50 -7.71
N GLN A 65 -0.86 10.34 -6.77
CA GLN A 65 0.47 10.20 -6.19
C GLN A 65 0.73 8.81 -5.58
N TYR A 66 -0.28 8.21 -4.94
CA TYR A 66 -0.14 6.87 -4.36
C TYR A 66 -0.20 5.77 -5.42
N LEU A 67 -1.00 5.94 -6.48
CA LEU A 67 -1.08 4.99 -7.59
C LEU A 67 0.21 4.99 -8.41
N ASP A 68 0.72 6.17 -8.77
CA ASP A 68 2.01 6.32 -9.44
C ASP A 68 3.13 5.66 -8.64
N PHE A 69 3.17 5.92 -7.33
CA PHE A 69 4.14 5.28 -6.46
C PHE A 69 3.95 3.76 -6.43
N MET A 70 2.72 3.26 -6.40
CA MET A 70 2.43 1.83 -6.43
C MET A 70 2.90 1.17 -7.73
N ASP A 71 2.74 1.82 -8.88
CA ASP A 71 3.23 1.31 -10.17
C ASP A 71 4.76 1.16 -10.18
N THR A 72 5.49 2.10 -9.56
CA THR A 72 6.96 1.95 -9.44
C THR A 72 7.38 0.69 -8.69
N LEU A 73 6.54 0.15 -7.80
CA LEU A 73 6.85 -1.04 -7.00
C LEU A 73 6.80 -2.34 -7.80
N ARG A 74 6.17 -2.36 -8.99
CA ARG A 74 6.11 -3.56 -9.87
C ARG A 74 7.50 -4.06 -10.28
N HIS A 75 8.48 -3.17 -10.29
CA HIS A 75 9.85 -3.45 -10.67
C HIS A 75 10.78 -3.61 -9.45
N HIS A 76 10.23 -3.66 -8.24
CA HIS A 76 11.06 -3.69 -7.03
C HIS A 76 11.73 -5.06 -6.85
N PRO A 77 13.07 -5.13 -6.70
CA PRO A 77 13.82 -6.40 -6.72
C PRO A 77 13.53 -7.34 -5.54
N LEU A 78 12.95 -6.81 -4.47
CA LEU A 78 12.59 -7.57 -3.26
C LEU A 78 11.08 -7.84 -3.13
N ALA A 79 10.28 -7.51 -4.14
CA ALA A 79 8.86 -7.87 -4.16
C ALA A 79 8.73 -9.36 -4.52
N ASP A 80 7.99 -10.12 -3.71
CA ASP A 80 7.65 -11.50 -4.04
C ASP A 80 6.44 -11.57 -5.00
N ALA A 81 6.17 -12.77 -5.53
CA ALA A 81 5.12 -12.98 -6.51
C ALA A 81 3.71 -12.62 -5.98
N ASP A 82 3.42 -12.86 -4.69
CA ASP A 82 2.14 -12.47 -4.08
C ASP A 82 2.00 -10.95 -4.00
N THR A 83 3.06 -10.26 -3.60
CA THR A 83 3.11 -8.80 -3.56
C THR A 83 2.93 -8.19 -4.95
N LEU A 84 3.61 -8.73 -5.97
CA LEU A 84 3.48 -8.26 -7.37
C LEU A 84 2.08 -8.52 -7.94
N CYS A 85 1.48 -9.67 -7.60
CA CYS A 85 0.10 -9.99 -7.94
C CYS A 85 -0.85 -8.95 -7.34
N LYS A 86 -0.72 -8.66 -6.04
CA LYS A 86 -1.52 -7.65 -5.33
C LYS A 86 -1.36 -6.25 -5.89
N ILE A 87 -0.13 -5.84 -6.22
CA ILE A 87 0.10 -4.54 -6.87
C ILE A 87 -0.68 -4.47 -8.19
N SER A 88 -0.62 -5.53 -9.00
CA SER A 88 -1.32 -5.54 -10.29
C SER A 88 -2.84 -5.51 -10.09
N CYS A 89 -3.39 -6.38 -9.22
CA CYS A 89 -4.83 -6.37 -8.93
C CYS A 89 -5.33 -5.01 -8.43
N TYR A 90 -4.58 -4.34 -7.55
CA TYR A 90 -5.02 -3.04 -7.04
C TYR A 90 -4.91 -1.91 -8.05
N LEU A 91 -3.99 -1.98 -9.02
CA LEU A 91 -3.96 -1.00 -10.11
C LEU A 91 -5.14 -1.23 -11.07
N ASP A 92 -5.43 -2.50 -11.39
CA ASP A 92 -6.56 -2.88 -12.24
C ASP A 92 -7.91 -2.46 -11.61
N ASP A 93 -8.05 -2.55 -10.28
CA ASP A 93 -9.24 -2.10 -9.52
C ASP A 93 -9.59 -0.61 -9.80
N PHE A 94 -8.63 0.22 -10.21
CA PHE A 94 -8.84 1.65 -10.46
C PHE A 94 -9.06 2.02 -11.93
N ASP A 95 -8.70 1.14 -12.88
CA ASP A 95 -8.92 1.36 -14.31
C ASP A 95 -10.37 1.08 -14.73
N GLU A 96 -11.19 0.43 -13.87
CA GLU A 96 -12.60 0.11 -14.14
C GLU A 96 -13.59 1.23 -13.73
N GLU A 97 -13.14 2.36 -13.18
CA GLU A 97 -14.02 3.47 -12.72
C GLU A 97 -14.22 4.60 -13.75
N ASP A 98 -13.69 4.49 -14.97
CA ASP A 98 -13.86 5.47 -16.08
C ASP A 98 -15.10 5.22 -16.98
#